data_AF-A0A4U8SWX1-F1
#
_entry.id   AF-A0A4U8SWX1-F1
#
_cell.length_a   1.000
_cell.length_b   1.000
_cell.length_c   1.000
_cell.angle_alpha   90.00
_cell.angle_beta   90.00
_cell.angle_gamma   90.00
#
_symmetry.space_group_name_H-M   'P 1'
#
loop_
_entity.id
_entity.type
_entity.pdbx_description
1 polymer ?
#
loop_
_entity_poly.entity_id
_entity_poly.type
_entity_poly.pdbx_seq_one_letter_code
_entity_poly.pdbx_strand_id
1 'polypeptide(L)'
;MANQFGVITNNIQPVGNQKVENTQNRQDGLDFINTLKSSIQEVNTEQQISEKALADMASGQVKDLHQAAIAINRAENSMKVMLEVRNKAINAYKEILRTQI
;
A
#
# COMPACT_ATOMS: atom_id res chain seq x y z
N MET A 1 -62.80 1.11 -44.00
CA MET A 1 -61.55 1.02 -44.79
C MET A 1 -60.84 2.36 -44.58
N ALA A 2 -59.66 2.52 -43.98
CA ALA A 2 -58.54 1.64 -43.69
C ALA A 2 -57.88 2.02 -42.34
N ASN A 3 -57.37 1.03 -41.60
CA ASN A 3 -56.60 1.26 -40.37
C ASN A 3 -55.14 1.50 -40.74
N GLN A 4 -54.58 2.67 -40.39
CA GLN A 4 -53.15 2.96 -40.52
C GLN A 4 -52.47 2.79 -39.17
N PHE A 5 -52.04 1.55 -38.88
CA PHE A 5 -51.14 1.29 -37.75
C PHE A 5 -49.75 1.85 -38.11
N GLY A 6 -49.36 2.93 -37.43
CA GLY A 6 -47.99 3.43 -37.47
C GLY A 6 -47.03 2.39 -36.89
N VAL A 7 -46.05 1.98 -37.69
CA VAL A 7 -44.95 1.11 -37.26
C VAL A 7 -44.09 1.84 -36.23
N ILE A 8 -43.99 1.31 -35.02
CA ILE A 8 -42.98 1.74 -34.04
C ILE A 8 -41.64 1.18 -34.54
N THR A 9 -40.74 2.05 -35.00
CA THR A 9 -39.35 1.66 -35.28
C THR A 9 -38.56 1.79 -33.98
N ASN A 10 -38.20 0.66 -33.37
CA ASN A 10 -37.26 0.63 -32.26
C ASN A 10 -35.86 0.94 -32.79
N ASN A 11 -35.44 2.20 -32.67
CA ASN A 11 -34.07 2.60 -32.95
C ASN A 11 -33.18 2.21 -31.76
N ILE A 12 -32.73 0.95 -31.74
CA ILE A 12 -31.67 0.51 -30.84
C ILE A 12 -30.36 1.03 -31.44
N GLN A 13 -29.86 2.14 -30.90
CA GLN A 13 -28.46 2.53 -31.13
C GLN A 13 -27.56 1.41 -30.56
N PRO A 14 -26.59 0.88 -31.33
CA PRO A 14 -25.54 0.07 -30.73
C PRO A 14 -24.79 0.97 -29.74
N VAL A 15 -24.68 0.53 -28.49
CA VAL A 15 -23.81 1.16 -27.49
C VAL A 15 -22.38 0.99 -28.01
N GLY A 16 -21.95 1.98 -28.79
CA GLY A 16 -20.58 2.10 -29.27
C GLY A 16 -19.66 2.24 -28.07
N ASN A 17 -18.61 1.42 -28.07
CA ASN A 17 -17.34 1.59 -27.38
C ASN A 17 -17.31 2.82 -26.45
N GLN A 18 -17.77 2.63 -25.21
CA GLN A 18 -17.30 3.48 -24.14
C GLN A 18 -15.81 3.21 -24.03
N LYS A 19 -15.00 4.13 -24.59
CA LYS A 19 -13.59 4.24 -24.24
C LYS A 19 -13.57 4.41 -22.72
N VAL A 20 -13.26 3.32 -22.03
CA VAL A 20 -12.87 3.36 -20.63
C VAL A 20 -11.60 4.21 -20.62
N GLU A 21 -11.75 5.50 -20.35
CA GLU A 21 -10.61 6.38 -20.12
C GLU A 21 -9.96 5.95 -18.81
N ASN A 22 -9.00 5.04 -18.97
CA ASN A 22 -8.27 4.36 -17.93
C ASN A 22 -7.18 5.28 -17.35
N THR A 23 -7.54 6.52 -17.02
CA THR A 23 -6.59 7.57 -16.60
C THR A 23 -6.46 7.68 -15.08
N GLN A 24 -7.34 7.03 -14.31
CA GLN A 24 -7.32 7.08 -12.83
C GLN A 24 -6.28 6.14 -12.19
N ASN A 25 -5.88 5.06 -12.87
CA ASN A 25 -5.03 4.01 -12.28
C ASN A 25 -3.57 4.42 -11.97
N ARG A 26 -3.08 5.53 -12.54
CA ARG A 26 -1.66 5.92 -12.36
C ARG A 26 -1.41 6.73 -11.08
N GLN A 27 -2.42 7.42 -10.56
CA GLN A 27 -2.33 8.20 -9.32
C GLN A 27 -2.29 7.29 -8.09
N ASP A 28 -3.17 6.28 -8.03
CA ASP A 28 -3.25 5.33 -6.91
C ASP A 28 -1.92 4.59 -6.65
N GLY A 29 -1.20 4.22 -7.71
CA GLY A 29 0.10 3.56 -7.60
C GLY A 29 1.19 4.46 -7.00
N LEU A 30 1.16 5.76 -7.30
CA LEU A 30 2.09 6.74 -6.73
C LEU A 30 1.82 6.96 -5.25
N ASP A 31 0.54 6.98 -4.86
CA ASP A 31 0.12 7.18 -3.46
C ASP A 31 0.52 5.99 -2.57
N PHE A 32 0.42 4.76 -3.09
CA PHE A 32 0.93 3.59 -2.38
C PHE A 32 2.45 3.64 -2.20
N ILE A 33 3.21 3.99 -3.24
CA ILE A 33 4.69 4.10 -3.16
C ILE A 33 5.10 5.16 -2.14
N ASN A 34 4.43 6.31 -2.14
CA ASN A 34 4.68 7.39 -1.20
C ASN A 34 4.39 6.94 0.23
N THR A 35 3.25 6.29 0.46
CA THR A 35 2.89 5.74 1.77
C THR A 35 3.91 4.71 2.25
N LEU A 36 4.29 3.76 1.39
CA LEU A 36 5.29 2.74 1.70
C LEU A 36 6.64 3.38 2.05
N LYS A 37 7.08 4.39 1.30
CA LYS A 37 8.32 5.12 1.58
C LYS A 37 8.26 5.79 2.94
N SER A 38 7.17 6.48 3.27
CA SER A 38 6.97 7.10 4.59
C SER A 38 7.01 6.06 5.70
N SER A 39 6.32 4.93 5.55
CA SER A 39 6.36 3.85 6.55
C SER A 39 7.76 3.28 6.76
N ILE A 40 8.58 3.16 5.71
CA ILE A 40 9.99 2.74 5.84
C ILE A 40 10.79 3.77 6.65
N GLN A 41 10.58 5.06 6.39
CA GLN A 41 11.24 6.13 7.14
C GLN A 41 10.81 6.15 8.61
N GLU A 42 9.53 5.88 8.88
CA GLU A 42 9.01 5.71 10.25
C GLU A 42 9.68 4.53 10.96
N VAL A 43 9.76 3.35 10.33
CA VAL A 43 10.45 2.17 10.90
C VAL A 43 11.90 2.51 11.26
N ASN A 44 12.62 3.21 10.38
CA ASN A 44 13.99 3.65 10.64
C ASN A 44 14.08 4.65 11.82
N THR A 45 13.09 5.53 11.95
CA THR A 45 13.02 6.49 13.07
C THR A 45 12.79 5.76 14.39
N GLU A 46 11.83 4.82 14.43
CA GLU A 46 11.56 3.98 15.59
C GLU A 46 12.79 3.16 16.00
N GLN A 47 13.56 2.68 15.02
CA GLN A 47 14.81 1.95 15.26
C GLN A 47 15.89 2.82 15.94
N GLN A 48 16.09 4.05 15.49
CA GLN A 48 17.02 4.99 16.14
C GLN A 48 16.59 5.36 17.56
N ILE A 49 15.28 5.54 17.78
CA ILE A 49 14.73 5.82 19.11
C ILE A 49 14.98 4.62 20.05
N SER A 50 14.75 3.40 19.56
CA SER A 50 15.02 2.16 20.29
C SER A 50 16.50 2.01 20.63
N GLU A 51 17.41 2.27 19.69
CA GLU A 51 18.86 2.21 19.93
C GLU A 51 19.30 3.19 21.02
N LYS A 52 18.77 4.41 20.98
CA LYS A 52 19.02 5.39 22.05
C LYS A 52 18.47 4.92 23.39
N ALA A 53 17.24 4.42 23.42
CA ALA A 53 16.63 3.90 24.64
C ALA A 53 17.44 2.72 25.22
N LEU A 54 17.95 1.85 24.36
CA LEU A 54 18.81 0.72 24.73
C LEU A 54 20.14 1.20 25.31
N ALA A 55 20.76 2.21 24.70
CA ALA A 55 22.00 2.82 25.18
C ALA A 55 21.80 3.48 26.55
N ASP A 56 20.77 4.30 26.70
CA ASP A 56 20.42 4.98 27.96
C ASP A 56 20.12 3.96 29.07
N MET A 57 19.49 2.84 28.73
CA MET A 57 19.22 1.75 29.66
C MET A 57 20.49 1.01 30.08
N ALA A 58 21.37 0.67 29.12
CA ALA A 58 22.64 0.00 29.40
C ALA A 58 23.60 0.88 30.21
N SER A 59 23.55 2.20 30.02
CA SER A 59 24.37 3.15 30.78
C SER A 59 23.76 3.58 32.12
N GLY A 60 22.55 3.11 32.45
CA GLY A 60 21.83 3.49 33.68
C GLY A 60 21.32 4.95 33.70
N GLN A 61 21.26 5.62 32.54
CA GLN A 61 20.77 7.00 32.40
C GLN A 61 19.26 7.06 32.10
N VAL A 62 18.63 5.91 31.87
CA VAL A 62 17.20 5.80 31.60
C VAL A 62 16.37 6.26 32.80
N LYS A 63 15.52 7.27 32.58
CA LYS A 63 14.61 7.78 33.62
C LYS A 63 13.34 6.94 33.76
N ASP A 64 12.89 6.34 32.66
CA ASP A 64 11.67 5.55 32.60
C ASP A 64 11.91 4.27 31.79
N LEU A 65 12.11 3.16 32.51
CA LEU A 65 12.34 1.85 31.92
C LEU A 65 11.13 1.34 31.13
N HIS A 66 9.91 1.71 31.52
CA HIS A 66 8.70 1.27 30.84
C HIS A 66 8.60 1.92 29.45
N GLN A 67 8.88 3.22 29.36
CA GLN A 67 8.91 3.91 28.07
C GLN A 67 10.04 3.43 27.16
N ALA A 68 11.22 3.16 27.73
CA ALA A 68 12.31 2.53 26.98
C ALA A 68 11.89 1.17 26.42
N ALA A 69 11.26 0.33 27.24
CA ALA A 69 10.74 -0.97 26.80
C ALA A 69 9.67 -0.82 25.70
N ILE A 70 8.77 0.16 25.79
CA ILE A 70 7.78 0.43 24.73
C ILE A 70 8.47 0.79 23.41
N ALA A 71 9.44 1.70 23.45
CA ALA A 71 10.17 2.13 22.26
C ALA A 71 10.89 0.94 21.57
N ILE A 72 11.54 0.09 22.36
CA ILE A 72 12.23 -1.10 21.86
C ILE A 72 11.23 -2.07 21.20
N ASN A 73 10.15 -2.41 21.90
CA ASN A 73 9.13 -3.32 21.37
C ASN A 73 8.45 -2.78 20.11
N ARG A 74 8.20 -1.46 20.06
CA ARG A 74 7.64 -0.82 18.88
C ARG A 74 8.56 -0.96 17.68
N ALA A 75 9.84 -0.64 17.83
CA ALA A 75 10.82 -0.77 16.75
C ALA A 75 10.92 -2.23 16.25
N GLU A 76 10.95 -3.20 17.17
CA GLU A 76 10.99 -4.62 16.82
C GLU A 76 9.75 -5.06 16.03
N ASN A 77 8.55 -4.70 16.50
CA ASN A 77 7.32 -5.10 15.84
C ASN A 77 7.18 -4.44 14.45
N SER A 78 7.47 -3.14 14.36
CA SER A 78 7.47 -2.40 13.09
C SER A 78 8.46 -3.02 12.09
N MET A 79 9.65 -3.42 12.53
CA MET A 79 10.63 -4.10 11.69
C MET A 79 10.13 -5.48 11.22
N LYS A 80 9.50 -6.27 12.09
CA LYS A 80 8.90 -7.56 11.71
C LYS A 80 7.89 -7.37 10.59
N VAL A 81 6.98 -6.41 10.73
CA VAL A 81 5.98 -6.10 9.70
C VAL A 81 6.65 -5.64 8.41
N MET A 82 7.66 -4.78 8.48
CA MET A 82 8.41 -4.32 7.31
C MET A 82 9.09 -5.46 6.55
N LEU A 83 9.67 -6.43 7.25
CA LEU A 83 10.29 -7.62 6.65
C LEU A 83 9.25 -8.47 5.91
N GLU A 84 8.05 -8.65 6.47
CA GLU A 84 6.96 -9.35 5.78
C GLU A 84 6.53 -8.65 4.50
N VAL A 85 6.40 -7.32 4.53
CA VAL A 85 6.10 -6.52 3.34
C VAL A 85 7.21 -6.65 2.29
N ARG A 86 8.48 -6.55 2.70
CA ARG A 86 9.65 -6.76 1.83
C ARG A 86 9.61 -8.12 1.16
N ASN A 87 9.35 -9.18 1.93
CA ASN A 87 9.28 -10.55 1.42
C ASN A 87 8.15 -10.68 0.39
N LYS A 88 6.96 -10.13 0.68
CA LYS A 88 5.82 -10.12 -0.26
C LYS A 88 6.14 -9.36 -1.54
N ALA A 89 6.79 -8.20 -1.46
CA ALA A 89 7.18 -7.42 -2.64
C ALA A 89 8.17 -8.18 -3.54
N ILE A 90 9.18 -8.83 -2.93
CA ILE A 90 10.14 -9.68 -3.66
C ILE A 90 9.41 -10.87 -4.33
N ASN A 91 8.47 -11.50 -3.63
CA ASN A 91 7.71 -12.61 -4.17
C ASN A 91 6.80 -12.18 -5.33
N ALA A 92 6.13 -11.04 -5.22
CA ALA A 92 5.33 -10.47 -6.31
C ALA A 92 6.18 -10.19 -7.56
N TYR A 93 7.38 -9.62 -7.37
CA TYR A 93 8.32 -9.43 -8.47
C TYR A 93 8.73 -10.74 -9.13
N LYS A 94 9.07 -11.76 -8.33
CA LYS A 94 9.39 -13.12 -8.84
C LYS A 94 8.22 -13.73 -9.62
N GLU A 95 6.99 -13.51 -9.16
CA GLU A 95 5.81 -14.08 -9.81
C GLU A 95 5.55 -13.46 -11.19
N ILE A 96 5.70 -12.14 -11.31
CA ILE A 96 5.62 -11.42 -12.60
C ILE A 96 6.61 -12.00 -13.63
N LEU A 97 7.82 -12.37 -13.18
CA LEU A 97 8.83 -12.99 -14.05
C LEU A 97 8.43 -14.41 -14.49
N ARG A 98 7.72 -15.17 -13.65
CA ARG A 98 7.24 -16.51 -13.98
C ARG A 98 6.07 -16.51 -14.97
N THR A 99 5.24 -15.47 -14.96
CA THR A 99 4.12 -15.38 -15.92
C THR A 99 4.57 -15.03 -17.34
N GLN A 100 5.79 -14.50 -17.51
CA GLN A 100 6.33 -14.09 -18.81
C GLN A 100 7.11 -15.17 -19.56
N ILE A 101 7.34 -16.33 -18.96
CA ILE A 101 7.93 -17.51 -19.62
C ILE A 101 6.85 -18.45 -20.16
#